data_AF-A0A368D1C6-F1
#
_entry.id   AF-A0A368D1C6-F1
#
_cell.length_a   1.000
_cell.length_b   1.000
_cell.length_c   1.000
_cell.angle_alpha   90.00
_cell.angle_beta   90.00
_cell.angle_gamma   90.00
#
_symmetry.space_group_name_H-M   'P 1'
#
loop_
_entity.id
_entity.type
_entity.pdbx_description
1 polymer ?
#
loop_
_entity_poly.entity_id
_entity_poly.type
_entity_poly.pdbx_seq_one_letter_code
_entity_poly.pdbx_strand_id
1 'polypeptide(L)' 'MIKDLNSYKKFKEHILYGRYITNDSIFKLNDQYYFSELGTSSDNKPVYYFKFGSGKKKILIWSQMHGNESTS' A
#
# COMPACT_ATOMS: atom_id res chain seq x y z
N MET A 1 18.67 -0.78 10.73
CA MET A 1 18.75 -1.32 9.35
C MET A 1 18.34 -2.78 9.45
N ILE A 2 17.20 -3.17 8.90
CA ILE A 2 16.80 -4.59 8.90
C ILE A 2 17.77 -5.29 7.94
N LYS A 3 18.80 -5.92 8.51
CA LYS A 3 19.83 -6.67 7.76
C LYS A 3 19.47 -8.13 7.56
N ASP A 4 18.31 -8.56 8.05
CA ASP A 4 17.95 -9.97 8.12
C ASP A 4 16.69 -10.28 7.31
N LEU A 5 16.89 -10.84 6.11
CA LEU A 5 15.81 -11.33 5.25
C LEU A 5 15.00 -12.46 5.91
N ASN A 6 15.55 -13.16 6.90
CA ASN A 6 14.83 -14.24 7.59
C ASN A 6 13.63 -13.73 8.40
N SER A 7 13.59 -12.43 8.68
CA SER A 7 12.48 -11.78 9.37
C SER A 7 11.34 -11.37 8.42
N TYR A 8 11.38 -11.72 7.12
CA TYR A 8 10.34 -11.35 6.13
C TYR A 8 8.91 -11.63 6.62
N LYS A 9 8.69 -12.80 7.25
CA LYS A 9 7.38 -13.19 7.80
C LYS A 9 6.81 -12.19 8.82
N LYS A 10 7.65 -11.40 9.50
CA LYS A 10 7.22 -10.39 10.47
C LYS A 10 6.69 -9.12 9.82
N PHE A 11 7.02 -8.87 8.55
CA PHE A 11 6.68 -7.63 7.84
C PHE A 11 5.78 -7.87 6.63
N LYS A 12 5.52 -9.13 6.27
CA LYS A 12 4.65 -9.49 5.17
C LYS A 12 3.19 -9.19 5.52
N GLU A 13 2.55 -8.37 4.70
CA GLU A 13 1.10 -8.19 4.73
C GLU A 13 0.38 -9.49 4.34
N HIS A 14 -0.62 -9.88 5.12
CA HIS A 14 -1.35 -11.15 4.97
C HIS A 14 -2.81 -10.97 4.54
N ILE A 15 -3.40 -9.78 4.71
CA ILE A 15 -4.72 -9.43 4.17
C ILE A 15 -4.69 -9.40 2.65
N LEU A 16 -3.60 -8.90 2.07
CA LEU A 16 -3.43 -8.86 0.62
C LEU A 16 -2.79 -10.17 0.14
N TYR A 17 -3.54 -10.95 -0.63
CA TYR A 17 -3.09 -12.21 -1.20
C TYR A 17 -3.71 -12.46 -2.58
N GLY A 18 -3.10 -13.38 -3.33
CA GLY A 18 -3.49 -13.67 -4.71
C GLY A 18 -2.77 -12.79 -5.72
N ARG A 19 -3.01 -13.08 -7.00
CA ARG A 19 -2.36 -12.39 -8.13
C ARG A 19 -2.93 -11.00 -8.37
N TYR A 20 -4.25 -10.86 -8.27
CA TYR A 20 -4.96 -9.63 -8.57
C TYR A 20 -5.34 -8.90 -7.29
N ILE A 21 -4.67 -7.78 -7.03
CA ILE A 21 -4.96 -6.88 -5.91
C ILE A 21 -5.74 -5.68 -6.45
N THR A 22 -7.04 -5.65 -6.17
CA THR A 22 -7.94 -4.55 -6.56
C THR A 22 -7.93 -3.44 -5.51
N ASN A 23 -8.51 -2.28 -5.83
CA ASN A 23 -8.72 -1.20 -4.87
C ASN A 23 -9.53 -1.66 -3.65
N ASP A 24 -10.55 -2.50 -3.84
CA ASP A 24 -11.34 -3.05 -2.72
C ASP A 24 -10.51 -3.97 -1.83
N SER A 25 -9.57 -4.73 -2.39
CA SER A 25 -8.61 -5.52 -1.60
C SER A 25 -7.73 -4.62 -0.75
N ILE A 26 -7.19 -3.54 -1.33
CA ILE A 26 -6.34 -2.55 -0.62
C ILE A 26 -7.16 -1.83 0.45
N PHE A 27 -8.42 -1.51 0.19
CA PHE A 27 -9.30 -0.80 1.13
C PHE A 27 -9.44 -1.54 2.47
N LYS A 28 -9.36 -2.87 2.49
CA LYS A 28 -9.37 -3.67 3.74
C LYS A 28 -8.21 -3.36 4.68
N LEU A 29 -7.10 -2.79 4.18
CA LEU A 29 -5.97 -2.38 5.01
C LEU A 29 -6.31 -1.17 5.89
N ASN A 30 -7.33 -0.41 5.55
CA ASN A 30 -7.78 0.74 6.34
C ASN A 30 -8.26 0.34 7.74
N ASP A 31 -8.69 -0.91 7.92
CA ASP A 31 -9.10 -1.44 9.22
C ASP A 31 -7.89 -1.74 10.13
N GLN A 32 -6.71 -1.98 9.55
CA GLN A 32 -5.50 -2.37 10.28
C GLN A 32 -4.45 -1.27 10.38
N TYR A 33 -4.47 -0.30 9.46
CA TYR A 33 -3.42 0.70 9.34
C TYR A 33 -4.00 2.10 9.25
N TYR A 34 -3.30 3.04 9.89
CA TYR A 34 -3.62 4.45 9.72
C TYR A 34 -3.40 4.86 8.26
N PHE A 35 -4.44 5.45 7.69
CA PHE A 35 -4.45 5.97 6.34
C PHE A 35 -5.00 7.40 6.35
N SER A 36 -4.75 8.11 5.25
CA SER A 36 -5.38 9.39 4.96
C SER A 36 -5.77 9.45 3.48
N GLU A 37 -6.82 10.18 3.17
CA GLU A 37 -7.16 10.51 1.78
C GLU A 37 -6.36 11.74 1.34
N LEU A 38 -5.62 11.64 0.24
CA LEU A 38 -4.90 12.79 -0.34
C LEU A 38 -5.78 13.66 -1.24
N GLY A 39 -6.92 13.12 -1.67
CA GLY A 39 -7.88 13.72 -2.58
C GLY A 39 -8.62 12.66 -3.38
N THR A 40 -9.33 13.10 -4.42
CA THR A 40 -10.12 12.23 -5.28
C THR A 40 -9.59 12.22 -6.72
N SER A 41 -9.80 11.11 -7.43
CA SER A 41 -9.56 10.99 -8.86
C SER A 41 -10.56 11.80 -9.68
N SER A 42 -10.38 11.85 -11.00
CA SER A 42 -11.34 12.46 -11.94
C SER A 42 -12.73 11.80 -11.91
N ASP A 43 -12.81 10.54 -11.48
CA ASP A 43 -14.04 9.77 -11.30
C ASP A 43 -14.52 9.78 -9.83
N ASN A 44 -14.09 10.78 -9.05
CA ASN A 44 -14.42 10.96 -7.63
C ASN A 44 -14.09 9.76 -6.73
N LYS A 45 -13.08 8.96 -7.10
CA LYS A 45 -12.61 7.84 -6.27
C LYS A 45 -11.51 8.32 -5.32
N PRO A 46 -11.54 7.96 -4.03
CA PRO A 46 -10.55 8.42 -3.06
C PRO A 46 -9.16 7.85 -3.37
N VAL A 47 -8.13 8.68 -3.19
CA VAL A 47 -6.72 8.31 -3.31
C VAL A 47 -6.14 8.15 -1.91
N TYR A 48 -5.95 6.90 -1.50
CA TYR A 48 -5.46 6.57 -0.17
C TYR A 48 -3.93 6.68 -0.07
N TYR A 49 -3.48 7.17 1.08
CA TYR A 49 -2.08 7.25 1.46
C TYR A 49 -1.85 6.62 2.82
N PHE A 50 -0.85 5.76 2.87
CA PHE A 50 -0.40 5.11 4.11
C PHE A 50 0.95 5.65 4.52
N LYS A 51 1.12 5.90 5.82
CA LYS A 51 2.37 6.40 6.40
C LYS A 51 2.89 5.44 7.44
N PHE A 52 4.08 4.90 7.19
CA PHE A 52 4.75 3.98 8.09
C PHE A 52 6.10 4.52 8.58
N GLY A 53 6.34 4.38 9.88
CA GLY A 53 7.60 4.73 10.53
C GLY A 53 7.84 6.24 10.73
N SER A 54 8.94 6.53 11.43
CA SER A 54 9.31 7.89 11.87
C SER A 54 10.76 8.26 11.54
N GLY A 55 11.40 7.50 10.65
CA GLY A 55 12.81 7.68 10.29
C GLY A 55 13.12 9.04 9.66
N LYS A 56 14.39 9.46 9.77
CA LYS A 56 14.91 10.72 9.20
C LYS A 56 14.91 10.71 7.66
N LYS A 57 15.19 9.55 7.06
CA LYS A 57 15.08 9.35 5.60
C LYS A 57 13.63 9.11 5.23
N LYS A 58 13.11 9.88 4.28
CA LYS A 58 11.75 9.73 3.75
C LYS A 58 11.80 8.96 2.44
N ILE A 59 10.95 7.95 2.32
CA ILE A 59 10.80 7.13 1.12
C ILE A 59 9.34 7.27 0.69
N LEU A 60 9.12 7.62 -0.57
CA LEU A 60 7.81 7.60 -1.20
C LEU A 60 7.77 6.39 -2.13
N ILE A 61 6.71 5.59 -2.01
CA ILE A 61 6.44 4.47 -2.88
C ILE A 61 5.02 4.68 -3.40
N TRP A 62 4.82 4.50 -4.69
CA TRP A 62 3.51 4.51 -5.32
C TRP A 62 3.43 3.38 -6.35
N SER A 63 2.22 3.00 -6.73
CA SER A 63 1.93 1.94 -7.68
C SER A 63 0.73 2.35 -8.55
N GLN A 64 0.51 1.62 -9.65
CA GLN A 64 -0.62 1.78 -10.57
C GLN A 64 -0.82 3.22 -11.10
N MET A 65 0.21 3.77 -11.75
CA MET A 65 0.05 5.03 -12.50
C MET A 65 -0.77 4.84 -13.79
N HIS A 66 -0.67 3.67 -14.42
CA HIS A 66 -1.50 3.29 -15.56
C HIS A 66 -2.49 2.20 -15.12
N GLY A 67 -3.79 2.44 -15.32
CA GLY A 67 -4.85 1.57 -14.80
C GLY A 67 -4.90 0.16 -15.41
N ASN A 68 -4.25 -0.05 -16.56
CA ASN A 68 -4.13 -1.35 -17.23
C ASN A 68 -2.80 -2.07 -16.93
N GLU A 69 -1.90 -1.47 -16.16
CA GLU A 69 -0.63 -2.07 -15.75
C GLU A 69 -0.77 -2.77 -14.39
N SER A 70 -1.77 -3.65 -14.27
CA SER A 70 -1.78 -4.58 -13.14
C SER A 70 -0.56 -5.49 -13.26
N THR A 71 0.25 -5.56 -12.21
CA THR A 71 1.48 -6.36 -12.19
C THR A 71 1.12 -7.81 -12.54
N SER A 72 1.71 -8.33 -13.63
CA SER A 72 1.54 -9.73 -14.03
C SER A 72 2.18 -10.67 -13.02
#